data_AF-A0A1J3EL90-F1
#
_entry.id   AF-A0A1J3EL90-F1
#
_cell.length_a   1.000
_cell.length_b   1.000
_cell.length_c   1.000
_cell.angle_alpha   90.00
_cell.angle_beta   90.00
_cell.angle_gamma   90.00
#
_symmetry.space_group_name_H-M   'P 1'
#
loop_
_entity.id
_entity.type
_entity.pdbx_description
1 polymer ?
#
loop_
_entity_poly.entity_id
_entity_poly.type
_entity_poly.pdbx_seq_one_letter_code
_entity_poly.pdbx_strand_id
1 'polypeptide(L)'
;SGKKNSGVYHMDETSTAGNLVTYAWRLWRNGSPLELVDPNIRRNYQRNEVTRCIHIALLCIQENPEDRPMLSTIILMLNTSTVTLP
;
A
#
# COMPACT_ATOMS: atom_id res chain seq x y z
N SER A 1 -6.74 9.91 -12.96
CA SER A 1 -7.92 10.10 -12.09
C SER A 1 -7.81 9.10 -10.96
N GLY A 2 -7.71 9.55 -9.70
CA GLY A 2 -7.60 8.68 -8.53
C GLY A 2 -8.97 8.36 -7.94
N LYS A 3 -9.17 7.14 -7.43
CA LYS A 3 -10.41 6.74 -6.74
C LYS A 3 -10.35 7.18 -5.27
N LYS A 4 -11.45 7.76 -4.79
CA LYS A 4 -11.57 8.37 -3.46
C LYS A 4 -11.73 7.28 -2.38
N ASN A 5 -11.03 7.42 -1.25
CA ASN A 5 -10.99 6.46 -0.13
C ASN A 5 -12.33 6.29 0.64
N SER A 6 -13.37 7.06 0.31
CA SER A 6 -14.57 7.19 1.14
C SER A 6 -15.76 6.34 0.69
N GLY A 7 -15.56 5.31 -0.14
CA GLY A 7 -16.66 4.50 -0.65
C GLY A 7 -16.22 3.07 -0.89
N VAL A 8 -16.76 2.17 -0.07
CA VAL A 8 -16.83 0.71 -0.23
C VAL A 8 -16.62 0.29 -1.68
N TYR A 9 -15.58 -0.51 -1.90
CA TYR A 9 -15.43 -1.26 -3.13
C TYR A 9 -16.69 -2.09 -3.34
N HIS A 10 -17.50 -1.75 -4.34
CA HIS A 10 -18.36 -2.74 -4.99
C HIS A 10 -17.42 -3.71 -5.71
N MET A 11 -16.87 -4.64 -4.95
CA MET A 11 -16.19 -5.84 -5.43
C MET A 11 -17.09 -7.01 -5.06
N ASP A 12 -18.12 -7.19 -5.88
CA ASP A 12 -19.02 -8.34 -5.95
C ASP A 12 -19.75 -8.76 -4.65
N GLU A 13 -20.98 -9.23 -4.82
CA GLU A 13 -22.07 -9.23 -3.85
C GLU A 13 -21.97 -10.31 -2.74
N THR A 14 -20.77 -10.87 -2.46
CA THR A 14 -20.68 -12.12 -1.67
C THR A 14 -19.63 -12.25 -0.55
N SER A 15 -18.69 -11.32 -0.28
CA SER A 15 -17.90 -11.46 0.97
C SER A 15 -17.16 -10.19 1.44
N THR A 16 -17.66 -9.63 2.55
CA THR A 16 -16.96 -8.74 3.50
C THR A 16 -16.42 -7.42 2.92
N ALA A 17 -17.29 -6.40 2.92
CA ALA A 17 -16.95 -5.01 2.61
C ALA A 17 -15.87 -4.43 3.56
N GLY A 18 -14.60 -4.53 3.16
CA GLY A 18 -13.48 -3.84 3.80
C GLY A 18 -13.18 -2.50 3.12
N ASN A 19 -12.70 -1.50 3.88
CA ASN A 19 -12.18 -0.27 3.29
C ASN A 19 -10.82 -0.53 2.59
N LEU A 20 -10.27 0.48 1.91
CA LEU A 20 -9.01 0.34 1.17
C LEU A 20 -7.84 -0.12 2.05
N VAL A 21 -7.78 0.33 3.29
CA VAL A 21 -6.75 -0.07 4.25
C VAL A 21 -6.86 -1.57 4.55
N THR A 22 -8.06 -2.06 4.83
CA THR A 22 -8.31 -3.50 5.06
C THR A 22 -7.95 -4.34 3.83
N TYR A 23 -8.31 -3.87 2.63
CA TYR A 23 -7.97 -4.55 1.38
C TYR A 23 -6.46 -4.59 1.12
N ALA A 24 -5.76 -3.47 1.30
CA ALA A 24 -4.31 -3.38 1.14
C ALA A 24 -3.56 -4.33 2.11
N TRP A 25 -3.96 -4.37 3.39
CA TRP A 25 -3.39 -5.29 4.37
C TRP A 25 -3.64 -6.77 4.01
N ARG A 26 -4.81 -7.11 3.46
CA ARG A 26 -5.11 -8.46 2.99
C ARG A 26 -4.17 -8.86 1.84
N LEU A 27 -4.04 -8.01 0.82
CA LEU A 27 -3.13 -8.27 -0.31
C LEU A 27 -1.67 -8.40 0.14
N TRP A 28 -1.23 -7.54 1.06
CA TRP A 28 0.11 -7.60 1.64
C TRP A 28 0.38 -8.95 2.31
N ARG A 29 -0.52 -9.39 3.22
CA ARG A 29 -0.41 -10.68 3.91
C ARG A 29 -0.49 -11.88 2.97
N ASN A 30 -1.22 -11.75 1.87
CA ASN A 30 -1.34 -12.80 0.85
C ASN A 30 -0.15 -12.84 -0.12
N GLY A 31 0.83 -11.93 0.00
CA GLY A 31 1.98 -11.87 -0.89
C GLY A 31 1.65 -11.33 -2.29
N SER A 32 0.51 -10.67 -2.47
CA SER A 32 0.06 -10.11 -3.74
C SER A 32 -0.14 -8.57 -3.72
N PRO A 33 0.83 -7.79 -3.22
CA PRO A 33 0.68 -6.33 -3.09
C PRO A 33 0.49 -5.62 -4.43
N LEU A 34 0.99 -6.18 -5.54
CA LEU A 34 0.86 -5.59 -6.86
C LEU A 34 -0.58 -5.59 -7.41
N GLU A 35 -1.51 -6.35 -6.82
CA GLU A 35 -2.94 -6.26 -7.13
C GLU A 35 -3.56 -4.91 -6.70
N LEU A 36 -2.88 -4.16 -5.84
CA LEU A 36 -3.30 -2.82 -5.42
C LEU A 36 -3.06 -1.76 -6.51
N VAL A 37 -2.19 -2.05 -7.49
CA VAL A 37 -1.78 -1.08 -8.52
C VAL A 37 -2.95 -0.82 -9.46
N ASP A 38 -3.26 0.46 -9.67
CA ASP A 38 -4.30 0.86 -10.62
C ASP A 38 -3.96 0.31 -12.02
N PRO A 39 -4.88 -0.43 -12.67
CA PRO A 39 -4.64 -0.98 -14.01
C PRO A 39 -4.27 0.06 -15.08
N ASN A 40 -4.62 1.34 -14.87
CA ASN A 40 -4.27 2.45 -15.75
C ASN A 40 -2.81 2.88 -15.61
N ILE A 41 -2.14 2.52 -14.50
CA ILE A 41 -0.69 2.54 -14.39
C ILE A 41 -0.21 1.35 -15.23
N ARG A 42 -0.20 1.57 -16.55
CA ARG A 42 0.22 0.59 -17.58
C ARG A 42 1.52 -0.08 -17.15
N ARG A 43 1.79 -1.29 -17.67
CA ARG A 43 2.89 -2.25 -17.33
C ARG A 43 4.34 -1.70 -17.20
N ASN A 44 4.56 -0.40 -17.31
CA ASN A 44 5.84 0.30 -17.24
C ASN A 44 6.18 0.81 -15.81
N TYR A 45 6.02 -0.03 -14.79
CA TYR A 45 6.47 0.29 -13.44
C TYR A 45 7.51 -0.73 -12.95
N GLN A 46 8.45 -0.26 -12.14
CA GLN A 46 9.39 -1.14 -11.46
C GLN A 46 8.68 -1.82 -10.29
N ARG A 47 8.46 -3.14 -10.39
CA ARG A 47 7.73 -3.91 -9.36
C ARG A 47 8.31 -3.70 -7.96
N ASN A 48 9.64 -3.68 -7.85
CA ASN A 48 10.33 -3.51 -6.57
C ASN A 48 10.05 -2.14 -5.94
N GLU A 49 10.05 -1.07 -6.75
CA GLU A 49 9.75 0.28 -6.26
C GLU A 49 8.30 0.39 -5.81
N VAL A 50 7.37 -0.17 -6.58
CA VAL A 50 5.95 -0.16 -6.23
C VAL A 50 5.68 -0.97 -4.96
N THR A 51 6.21 -2.19 -4.85
CA THR A 51 6.10 -2.99 -3.63
C THR A 51 6.71 -2.26 -2.42
N ARG A 52 7.85 -1.59 -2.61
CA ARG A 52 8.49 -0.77 -1.56
C ARG A 52 7.60 0.40 -1.15
N CYS A 53 7.02 1.13 -2.10
CA CYS A 53 6.09 2.22 -1.81
C CYS A 53 4.84 1.75 -1.06
N ILE A 54 4.29 0.59 -1.43
CA ILE A 54 3.17 -0.03 -0.72
C ILE A 54 3.58 -0.36 0.72
N HIS A 55 4.77 -0.94 0.91
CA HIS A 55 5.28 -1.26 2.24
C HIS A 55 5.39 0.00 3.12
N ILE A 56 6.01 1.06 2.60
CA ILE A 56 6.15 2.33 3.31
C ILE A 56 4.77 2.91 3.65
N ALA A 57 3.81 2.86 2.72
CA ALA A 57 2.45 3.33 2.97
C ALA A 57 1.75 2.54 4.10
N LEU A 58 1.98 1.22 4.18
CA LEU A 58 1.46 0.38 5.27
C LEU A 58 2.09 0.72 6.62
N LEU A 59 3.40 1.01 6.66
CA LEU A 59 4.08 1.51 7.86
C LEU A 59 3.51 2.86 8.33
N CYS A 60 3.13 3.75 7.41
CA CYS A 60 2.55 5.06 7.74
C CYS A 60 1.16 4.99 8.39
N ILE A 61 0.44 3.87 8.23
CA ILE A 61 -0.95 3.71 8.68
C ILE A 61 -1.09 2.66 9.79
N GLN A 62 0.00 2.36 10.50
CA GLN A 62 -0.04 1.49 11.67
C GLN A 62 -1.06 2.00 12.68
N GLU A 63 -1.77 1.06 13.30
CA GLU A 63 -2.80 1.39 14.30
C GLU A 63 -2.18 2.14 15.47
N ASN A 64 -1.10 1.59 16.02
CA ASN A 64 -0.28 2.23 17.03
C ASN A 64 0.54 3.39 16.41
N PRO A 65 0.39 4.63 16.91
CA PRO A 65 1.16 5.78 16.43
C PRO A 65 2.67 5.62 16.56
N GLU A 66 3.15 4.91 17.58
CA GLU A 66 4.59 4.71 17.83
C GLU A 66 5.27 3.84 16.77
N ASP A 67 4.50 3.00 16.07
CA ASP A 67 5.01 2.15 14.98
C ASP A 67 5.07 2.89 13.63
N ARG A 68 4.57 4.13 13.56
CA ARG A 68 4.58 4.93 12.34
C ARG A 68 5.96 5.58 12.16
N PRO A 69 6.58 5.48 10.98
CA PRO A 69 7.88 6.09 10.75
C PRO A 69 7.78 7.62 10.76
N MET A 70 8.82 8.27 11.27
CA MET A 70 8.99 9.72 11.13
C MET A 70 9.07 10.13 9.66
N LEU A 71 8.66 11.36 9.34
CA LEU A 71 8.72 11.89 7.97
C LEU A 71 10.14 11.83 7.37
N SER A 72 11.16 12.11 8.17
CA SER A 72 12.57 11.97 7.77
C SER A 72 12.92 10.54 7.36
N THR A 73 12.46 9.55 8.12
CA THR A 73 12.63 8.13 7.82
C THR A 73 11.89 7.74 6.54
N ILE A 74 10.68 8.23 6.32
CA ILE A 74 9.91 8.00 5.07
C ILE A 74 10.69 8.54 3.87
N ILE A 75 11.20 9.78 3.94
CA ILE A 75 11.99 10.39 2.87
C ILE A 75 13.24 9.56 2.57
N LEU A 76 13.93 9.11 3.62
CA LEU A 76 15.09 8.23 3.46
C LEU A 76 14.70 6.93 2.75
N MET A 77 13.65 6.25 3.22
CA MET A 77 13.15 5.00 2.65
C MET A 77 12.75 5.14 1.18
N LEU A 78 12.13 6.25 0.78
CA LEU A 78 11.75 6.53 -0.60
C LEU A 78 12.96 6.79 -1.50
N ASN A 79 13.99 7.50 -1.02
CA ASN A 79 15.14 7.90 -1.82
C ASN A 79 16.25 6.83 -1.89
N THR A 80 16.23 5.83 -1.01
CA THR A 80 17.30 4.83 -0.91
C THR A 80 16.74 3.42 -1.05
N SER A 81 17.08 2.75 -2.16
CA SER A 81 16.67 1.36 -2.39
C SER A 81 17.40 0.35 -1.50
N THR A 82 18.51 0.75 -0.89
CA THR A 82 19.36 -0.09 -0.03
C THR A 82 18.92 -0.16 1.43
N VAL A 83 18.05 0.76 1.88
CA VAL A 83 17.53 0.72 3.24
C VAL A 83 16.54 -0.44 3.37
N THR A 84 16.88 -1.40 4.22
CA THR A 84 15.97 -2.49 4.60
C THR A 84 14.78 -1.91 5.36
N LEU A 85 13.58 -2.23 4.89
CA LEU A 85 12.34 -1.87 5.59
C LEU A 85 12.05 -2.91 6.67
N PRO A 86 11.49 -2.50 7.83
CA PRO A 86 11.03 -3.40 8.89
C PRO A 86 10.02 -4.43 8.41
#